data_AF-A0A916J2S3-F1
#
_entry.id   AF-A0A916J2S3-F1
#
_cell.length_a   1.000
_cell.length_b   1.000
_cell.length_c   1.000
_cell.angle_alpha   90.00
_cell.angle_beta   90.00
_cell.angle_gamma   90.00
#
_symmetry.space_group_name_H-M   'P 1'
#
loop_
_entity.id
_entity.type
_entity.pdbx_description
1 polymer ?
#
loop_
_entity_poly.entity_id
_entity_poly.type
_entity_poly.pdbx_seq_one_letter_code
_entity_poly.pdbx_strand_id
1 'polypeptide(L)'
;MSKKYIQRGFWAMKENVLVDAKKYRYKAEWARASGGAFTSAQRNGWLAEACSHMTSPKVPMGYWTLLRLKENSQQYQTPADWKKANASAYATASARGWLEDCCAHMTRERLPSGYWTKERVIESALGFSTVAAWSLVAGDAYDAAKRNGWIKDATAHMVKIVSHGEHTMYSFLLQHDIAFEYQKRFGDLRDKKHLPFDFYLPTFRLVIEFQGRQHFETSKTSMYRKNLAGQQRRDALKRSYAERIGLHYLELDCSKVKEIESAIISKLTDIAAMKGKPLKWTKHALTENEKKILASLGIWTKEAILVDALKYGCIRDWKACGNAAYQVACVNGWKEEATSHMAQLQKPKGYWTKERVLEDARLFTGVMEWFGANQSAWATAQRNGWLPEATAHMTRRVQTKKSA
;
A
#
# COMPACT_ATOMS: atom_id res chain seq x y z
N MET A 1 11.42 -55.67 33.36
CA MET A 1 10.09 -55.57 34.01
C MET A 1 9.03 -55.32 32.94
N SER A 2 8.02 -56.19 32.87
CA SER A 2 6.94 -56.16 31.88
C SER A 2 6.18 -54.82 31.90
N LYS A 3 6.03 -54.17 30.74
CA LYS A 3 5.11 -53.03 30.57
C LYS A 3 3.69 -53.57 30.72
N LYS A 4 3.08 -53.43 31.89
CA LYS A 4 1.65 -53.75 32.11
C LYS A 4 0.81 -52.97 31.10
N TYR A 5 0.16 -53.67 30.18
CA TYR A 5 -0.75 -53.07 29.21
C TYR A 5 -1.97 -52.51 29.95
N ILE A 6 -2.11 -51.20 29.95
CA ILE A 6 -3.27 -50.51 30.51
C ILE A 6 -4.43 -50.70 29.52
N GLN A 7 -5.56 -51.25 30.00
CA GLN A 7 -6.73 -51.51 29.17
C GLN A 7 -7.28 -50.24 28.51
N ARG A 8 -7.81 -50.38 27.30
CA ARG A 8 -8.37 -49.28 26.52
C ARG A 8 -9.54 -48.66 27.29
N GLY A 9 -9.49 -47.35 27.53
CA GLY A 9 -10.51 -46.62 28.30
C GLY A 9 -10.22 -46.45 29.80
N PHE A 10 -9.15 -47.04 30.34
CA PHE A 10 -8.80 -46.92 31.76
C PHE A 10 -8.69 -45.47 32.27
N TRP A 11 -8.11 -44.58 31.47
CA TRP A 11 -7.99 -43.15 31.79
C TRP A 11 -9.23 -42.32 31.50
N ALA A 12 -10.27 -42.89 30.90
CA ALA A 12 -11.55 -42.20 30.70
C ALA A 12 -12.36 -42.08 32.00
N MET A 13 -11.98 -42.82 33.05
CA MET A 13 -12.61 -42.76 34.36
C MET A 13 -11.88 -41.75 35.25
N LYS A 14 -12.60 -40.74 35.74
CA LYS A 14 -12.05 -39.67 36.60
C LYS A 14 -11.33 -40.22 37.83
N GLU A 15 -11.90 -41.23 38.48
CA GLU A 15 -11.36 -41.82 39.70
C GLU A 15 -9.98 -42.43 39.50
N ASN A 16 -9.77 -43.17 38.39
CA ASN A 16 -8.47 -43.74 38.05
C ASN A 16 -7.40 -42.65 37.86
N VAL A 17 -7.78 -41.54 37.23
CA VAL A 17 -6.91 -40.39 37.00
C VAL A 17 -6.55 -39.70 38.33
N LEU A 18 -7.49 -39.55 39.26
CA LEU A 18 -7.25 -38.97 40.59
C LEU A 18 -6.37 -39.87 41.47
N VAL A 19 -6.62 -41.19 41.47
CA VAL A 19 -5.79 -42.16 42.20
C VAL A 19 -4.37 -42.16 41.67
N ASP A 20 -4.19 -42.04 40.36
CA ASP A 20 -2.87 -41.97 39.75
C ASP A 20 -2.15 -40.65 40.07
N ALA A 21 -2.86 -39.52 40.00
CA ALA A 21 -2.33 -38.21 40.36
C ALA A 21 -1.77 -38.18 41.79
N LYS A 22 -2.45 -38.82 42.76
CA LYS A 22 -2.02 -38.89 44.18
C LYS A 22 -0.63 -39.48 44.41
N LYS A 23 -0.06 -40.20 43.44
CA LYS A 23 1.27 -40.80 43.55
C LYS A 23 2.41 -39.79 43.38
N TYR A 24 2.12 -38.60 42.87
CA TYR A 24 3.14 -37.64 42.44
C TYR A 24 3.07 -36.35 43.25
N ARG A 25 4.23 -35.90 43.73
CA ARG A 25 4.33 -34.65 44.50
C ARG A 25 4.32 -33.41 43.60
N TYR A 26 4.75 -33.53 42.36
CA TYR A 26 4.92 -32.41 41.44
C TYR A 26 4.17 -32.62 40.13
N LYS A 27 3.44 -31.59 39.66
CA LYS A 27 2.66 -31.66 38.41
C LYS A 27 3.51 -32.05 37.18
N ALA A 28 4.74 -31.52 37.10
CA ALA A 28 5.67 -31.82 36.01
C ALA A 28 6.19 -33.27 36.05
N GLU A 29 6.25 -33.87 37.24
CA GLU A 29 6.61 -35.28 37.42
C GLU A 29 5.48 -36.19 36.97
N TRP A 30 4.24 -35.87 37.39
CA TRP A 30 3.05 -36.60 36.97
C TRP A 30 2.87 -36.59 35.45
N ALA A 31 3.03 -35.42 34.81
CA ALA A 31 2.94 -35.30 33.35
C ALA A 31 3.94 -36.17 32.59
N ARG A 32 5.14 -36.36 33.15
CA ARG A 32 6.23 -37.15 32.53
C ARG A 32 6.06 -38.64 32.77
N ALA A 33 5.68 -39.02 33.99
CA ALA A 33 5.57 -40.41 34.40
C ALA A 33 4.23 -41.05 33.99
N SER A 34 3.16 -40.27 33.93
CA SER A 34 1.80 -40.72 33.60
C SER A 34 1.11 -39.75 32.62
N GLY A 35 1.73 -39.54 31.46
CA GLY A 35 1.22 -38.62 30.45
C GLY A 35 -0.19 -38.94 29.94
N GLY A 36 -0.59 -40.22 29.94
CA GLY A 36 -1.95 -40.65 29.59
C GLY A 36 -3.02 -40.18 30.59
N ALA A 37 -2.75 -40.33 31.89
CA ALA A 37 -3.65 -39.84 32.95
C ALA A 37 -3.71 -38.31 32.96
N PHE A 38 -2.54 -37.66 32.83
CA PHE A 38 -2.42 -36.20 32.79
C PHE A 38 -3.21 -35.59 31.62
N THR A 39 -3.06 -36.13 30.42
CA THR A 39 -3.77 -35.66 29.22
C THR A 39 -5.28 -35.85 29.37
N SER A 40 -5.71 -36.96 29.99
CA SER A 40 -7.13 -37.19 30.26
C SER A 40 -7.70 -36.19 31.27
N ALA A 41 -6.98 -35.88 32.35
CA ALA A 41 -7.36 -34.83 33.29
C ALA A 41 -7.49 -33.46 32.62
N GLN A 42 -6.57 -33.14 31.71
CA GLN A 42 -6.59 -31.87 30.98
C GLN A 42 -7.78 -31.77 30.02
N ARG A 43 -8.01 -32.81 29.21
CA ARG A 43 -9.08 -32.82 28.20
C ARG A 43 -10.48 -32.80 28.82
N ASN A 44 -10.64 -33.39 30.00
CA ASN A 44 -11.92 -33.47 30.71
C ASN A 44 -12.08 -32.44 31.84
N GLY A 45 -11.13 -31.51 32.00
CA GLY A 45 -11.23 -30.43 33.00
C GLY A 45 -10.99 -30.84 34.47
N TRP A 46 -10.50 -32.04 34.74
CA TRP A 46 -10.23 -32.55 36.10
C TRP A 46 -8.88 -32.12 36.68
N LEU A 47 -8.10 -31.35 35.91
CA LEU A 47 -6.72 -31.02 36.23
C LEU A 47 -6.57 -30.24 37.55
N ALA A 48 -7.51 -29.34 37.85
CA ALA A 48 -7.47 -28.55 39.09
C ALA A 48 -7.62 -29.44 40.34
N GLU A 49 -8.55 -30.39 40.29
CA GLU A 49 -8.81 -31.33 41.39
C GLU A 49 -7.67 -32.35 41.53
N ALA A 50 -7.20 -32.91 40.41
CA ALA A 50 -6.11 -33.88 40.38
C ALA A 50 -4.79 -33.31 40.91
N CYS A 51 -4.52 -32.02 40.65
CA CYS A 51 -3.29 -31.35 41.06
C CYS A 51 -3.40 -30.59 42.39
N SER A 52 -4.52 -30.65 43.10
CA SER A 52 -4.76 -29.85 44.32
C SER A 52 -3.70 -30.03 45.42
N HIS A 53 -3.11 -31.22 45.52
CA HIS A 53 -2.06 -31.58 46.48
C HIS A 53 -0.63 -31.45 45.91
N MET A 54 -0.49 -31.20 44.60
CA MET A 54 0.82 -31.15 43.94
C MET A 54 1.46 -29.77 44.07
N THR A 55 2.75 -29.75 44.39
CA THR A 55 3.53 -28.51 44.55
C THR A 55 4.46 -28.27 43.36
N SER A 56 5.14 -27.11 43.31
CA SER A 56 6.21 -26.86 42.33
C SER A 56 7.57 -27.09 42.99
N PRO A 57 8.52 -27.78 42.35
CA PRO A 57 9.86 -28.00 42.91
C PRO A 57 10.61 -26.70 43.23
N LYS A 58 10.26 -25.59 42.56
CA LYS A 58 10.96 -24.29 42.70
C LYS A 58 10.37 -23.38 43.77
N VAL A 59 9.12 -23.59 44.18
CA VAL A 59 8.43 -22.73 45.15
C VAL A 59 7.49 -23.61 45.98
N PRO A 60 7.89 -24.05 47.19
CA PRO A 60 7.04 -24.84 48.08
C PRO A 60 5.71 -24.12 48.38
N MET A 61 4.65 -24.89 48.66
CA MET A 61 3.35 -24.32 49.04
C MET A 61 3.52 -23.40 50.25
N GLY A 62 2.95 -22.19 50.20
CA GLY A 62 3.05 -21.20 51.28
C GLY A 62 4.35 -20.37 51.28
N TYR A 63 5.28 -20.63 50.35
CA TYR A 63 6.53 -19.87 50.25
C TYR A 63 6.31 -18.36 50.05
N TRP A 64 5.30 -17.97 49.26
CA TRP A 64 4.91 -16.58 49.06
C TRP A 64 3.94 -16.14 50.16
N THR A 65 4.51 -15.54 51.21
CA THR A 65 3.79 -14.76 52.22
C THR A 65 3.67 -13.31 51.76
N LEU A 66 2.73 -12.55 52.34
CA LEU A 66 2.61 -11.11 52.04
C LEU A 66 3.94 -10.38 52.29
N LEU A 67 4.64 -10.70 53.39
CA LEU A 67 5.95 -10.15 53.73
C LEU A 67 6.98 -10.38 52.61
N ARG A 68 7.13 -11.64 52.16
CA ARG A 68 8.09 -12.00 51.10
C ARG A 68 7.72 -11.41 49.74
N LEU A 69 6.43 -11.24 49.47
CA LEU A 69 5.97 -10.58 48.26
C LEU A 69 6.28 -9.07 48.30
N LYS A 70 6.13 -8.41 49.46
CA LYS A 70 6.54 -7.00 49.66
C LYS A 70 8.06 -6.82 49.54
N GLU A 71 8.87 -7.67 50.16
CA GLU A 71 10.33 -7.65 50.02
C GLU A 71 10.79 -7.92 48.57
N ASN A 72 10.10 -8.83 47.88
CA ASN A 72 10.42 -9.10 46.48
C ASN A 72 10.01 -7.93 45.57
N SER A 73 8.81 -7.37 45.76
CA SER A 73 8.31 -6.28 44.93
C SER A 73 9.08 -4.98 45.13
N GLN A 74 9.66 -4.74 46.32
CA GLN A 74 10.52 -3.59 46.61
C GLN A 74 11.75 -3.47 45.70
N GLN A 75 12.19 -4.57 45.08
CA GLN A 75 13.33 -4.59 44.18
C GLN A 75 13.02 -4.03 42.78
N TYR A 76 11.75 -3.70 42.50
CA TYR A 76 11.31 -3.26 41.18
C TYR A 76 10.62 -1.89 41.26
N GLN A 77 10.87 -1.07 40.25
CA GLN A 77 10.32 0.28 40.15
C GLN A 77 8.88 0.28 39.60
N THR A 78 8.54 -0.66 38.73
CA THR A 78 7.21 -0.77 38.12
C THR A 78 6.60 -2.17 38.28
N PRO A 79 5.24 -2.29 38.30
CA PRO A 79 4.59 -3.59 38.34
C PRO A 79 4.86 -4.46 37.10
N ALA A 80 5.17 -3.83 35.96
CA ALA A 80 5.51 -4.52 34.72
C ALA A 80 6.88 -5.21 34.81
N ASP A 81 7.88 -4.52 35.36
CA ASP A 81 9.21 -5.08 35.61
C ASP A 81 9.15 -6.23 36.62
N TRP A 82 8.37 -6.05 37.69
CA TRP A 82 8.16 -7.09 38.68
C TRP A 82 7.52 -8.34 38.06
N LYS A 83 6.49 -8.16 37.21
CA LYS A 83 5.84 -9.28 36.51
C LYS A 83 6.78 -10.02 35.57
N LYS A 84 7.63 -9.29 34.85
CA LYS A 84 8.60 -9.86 33.90
C LYS A 84 9.70 -10.65 34.61
N ALA A 85 10.22 -10.10 35.71
CA ALA A 85 11.30 -10.71 36.47
C ALA A 85 10.83 -11.87 37.37
N ASN A 86 9.65 -11.75 37.98
CA ASN A 86 9.13 -12.76 38.90
C ASN A 86 7.62 -12.99 38.72
N ALA A 87 7.26 -13.61 37.60
CA ALA A 87 5.87 -13.93 37.25
C ALA A 87 5.15 -14.77 38.32
N SER A 88 5.87 -15.61 39.08
CA SER A 88 5.30 -16.45 40.15
C SER A 88 4.87 -15.62 41.36
N ALA A 89 5.74 -14.71 41.83
CA ALA A 89 5.43 -13.78 42.90
C ALA A 89 4.26 -12.87 42.50
N TYR A 90 4.34 -12.27 41.30
CA TYR A 90 3.31 -11.38 40.78
C TYR A 90 1.95 -12.07 40.64
N ALA A 91 1.91 -13.29 40.08
CA ALA A 91 0.68 -14.07 39.94
C ALA A 91 0.08 -14.46 41.30
N THR A 92 0.93 -14.79 42.29
CA THR A 92 0.47 -15.12 43.64
C THR A 92 -0.10 -13.89 44.36
N ALA A 93 0.56 -12.73 44.25
CA ALA A 93 0.05 -11.48 44.79
C ALA A 93 -1.29 -11.09 44.14
N SER A 94 -1.42 -11.27 42.82
CA SER A 94 -2.67 -11.04 42.08
C SER A 94 -3.79 -11.96 42.54
N ALA A 95 -3.54 -13.27 42.59
CA ALA A 95 -4.54 -14.27 42.98
C ALA A 95 -5.03 -14.12 44.43
N ARG A 96 -4.24 -13.47 45.29
CA ARG A 96 -4.59 -13.22 46.70
C ARG A 96 -5.05 -11.79 46.98
N GLY A 97 -5.15 -10.93 45.96
CA GLY A 97 -5.56 -9.53 46.12
C GLY A 97 -4.52 -8.63 46.80
N TRP A 98 -3.26 -9.05 46.89
CA TRP A 98 -2.17 -8.31 47.56
C TRP A 98 -1.35 -7.42 46.62
N LEU A 99 -1.82 -7.20 45.39
CA LEU A 99 -1.08 -6.38 44.42
C LEU A 99 -0.94 -4.93 44.86
N GLU A 100 -1.96 -4.34 45.47
CA GLU A 100 -1.89 -2.94 45.93
C GLU A 100 -0.85 -2.78 47.04
N ASP A 101 -0.89 -3.67 48.02
CA ASP A 101 0.09 -3.80 49.10
C ASP A 101 1.53 -3.95 48.61
N CYS A 102 1.75 -4.80 47.59
CA CYS A 102 3.09 -5.06 47.06
C CYS A 102 3.57 -3.95 46.11
N CYS A 103 2.68 -3.22 45.46
CA CYS A 103 3.03 -2.18 44.49
C CYS A 103 2.89 -0.76 45.02
N ALA A 104 2.67 -0.56 46.33
CA ALA A 104 2.42 0.76 46.92
C ALA A 104 3.56 1.75 46.68
N HIS A 105 4.82 1.28 46.62
CA HIS A 105 6.01 2.10 46.35
C HIS A 105 6.31 2.29 44.85
N MET A 106 5.60 1.57 43.97
CA MET A 106 5.85 1.62 42.54
C MET A 106 5.06 2.77 41.92
N THR A 107 5.76 3.75 41.36
CA THR A 107 5.11 4.84 40.64
C THR A 107 4.51 4.29 39.34
N ARG A 108 3.21 4.53 39.17
CA ARG A 108 2.54 4.31 37.89
C ARG A 108 2.43 5.68 37.24
N GLU A 109 3.40 6.05 36.41
CA GLU A 109 3.25 7.20 35.51
C GLU A 109 2.21 6.83 34.43
N ARG A 110 0.93 6.85 34.82
CA ARG A 110 -0.16 6.77 33.88
C ARG A 110 -0.36 8.15 33.32
N LEU A 111 -0.34 8.26 31.98
CA LEU A 111 -0.86 9.42 31.30
C LEU A 111 -2.26 9.74 31.85
N PRO A 112 -2.57 11.02 32.11
CA PRO A 112 -3.87 11.41 32.63
C PRO A 112 -5.03 10.82 31.82
N SER A 113 -6.15 10.55 32.48
CA SER A 113 -7.37 10.15 31.77
C SER A 113 -7.70 11.18 30.68
N GLY A 114 -7.94 10.72 29.45
CA GLY A 114 -8.20 11.60 28.31
C GLY A 114 -6.97 12.29 27.70
N TYR A 115 -5.75 11.91 28.09
CA TYR A 115 -4.51 12.45 27.50
C TYR A 115 -4.49 12.34 25.96
N TRP A 116 -4.96 11.21 25.41
CA TRP A 116 -5.07 11.01 23.97
C TRP A 116 -6.36 11.62 23.43
N THR A 117 -6.25 12.85 22.91
CA THR A 117 -7.28 13.45 22.06
C THR A 117 -7.04 13.09 20.59
N LYS A 118 -8.05 13.30 19.73
CA LYS A 118 -7.92 13.06 18.29
C LYS A 118 -6.77 13.89 17.68
N GLU A 119 -6.61 15.13 18.14
CA GLU A 119 -5.59 16.08 17.69
C GLU A 119 -4.19 15.59 18.07
N ARG A 120 -3.98 15.17 19.33
CA ARG A 120 -2.67 14.64 19.79
C ARG A 120 -2.28 13.34 19.10
N VAL A 121 -3.27 12.50 18.80
CA VAL A 121 -3.05 11.28 18.01
C VAL A 121 -2.63 11.62 16.59
N ILE A 122 -3.27 12.61 15.95
CA ILE A 122 -2.87 13.08 14.61
C ILE A 122 -1.46 13.70 14.64
N GLU A 123 -1.16 14.54 15.63
CA GLU A 123 0.18 15.13 15.81
C GLU A 123 1.27 14.06 15.97
N SER A 124 1.02 13.05 16.81
CA SER A 124 1.92 11.89 16.94
C SER A 124 2.09 11.17 15.60
N ALA A 125 1.01 10.97 14.86
CA ALA A 125 1.03 10.29 13.57
C ALA A 125 1.78 11.12 12.51
N LEU A 126 1.68 12.45 12.49
CA LEU A 126 2.39 13.33 11.55
C LEU A 126 3.91 13.13 11.57
N GLY A 127 4.49 12.67 12.68
CA GLY A 127 5.91 12.35 12.79
C GLY A 127 6.37 11.09 12.03
N PHE A 128 5.45 10.33 11.41
CA PHE A 128 5.77 9.07 10.75
C PHE A 128 5.20 8.99 9.34
N SER A 129 5.95 8.37 8.43
CA SER A 129 5.55 8.13 7.04
C SER A 129 4.80 6.82 6.83
N THR A 130 4.88 5.88 7.78
CA THR A 130 4.20 4.58 7.69
C THR A 130 3.53 4.18 8.99
N VAL A 131 2.39 3.50 8.88
CA VAL A 131 1.67 2.94 10.04
C VAL A 131 2.52 1.96 10.84
N ALA A 132 3.39 1.18 10.17
CA ALA A 132 4.26 0.22 10.85
C ALA A 132 5.29 0.94 11.74
N ALA A 133 5.97 1.96 11.21
CA ALA A 133 6.91 2.77 11.99
C ALA A 133 6.19 3.50 13.14
N TRP A 134 5.03 4.07 12.88
CA TRP A 134 4.21 4.73 13.90
C TRP A 134 3.81 3.78 15.03
N SER A 135 3.33 2.57 14.71
CA SER A 135 2.92 1.58 15.71
C SER A 135 4.06 1.05 16.58
N LEU A 136 5.29 1.00 16.03
CA LEU A 136 6.45 0.50 16.75
C LEU A 136 7.01 1.54 17.74
N VAL A 137 7.04 2.80 17.32
CA VAL A 137 7.67 3.89 18.11
C VAL A 137 6.66 4.58 19.02
N ALA A 138 5.43 4.79 18.55
CA ALA A 138 4.36 5.48 19.28
C ALA A 138 3.14 4.56 19.44
N GLY A 139 3.37 3.36 20.00
CA GLY A 139 2.36 2.33 20.19
C GLY A 139 1.12 2.80 20.96
N ASP A 140 1.31 3.62 22.00
CA ASP A 140 0.20 4.14 22.81
C ASP A 140 -0.75 5.06 22.02
N ALA A 141 -0.19 5.92 21.17
CA ALA A 141 -0.94 6.81 20.28
C ALA A 141 -1.69 6.02 19.20
N TYR A 142 -1.01 5.04 18.61
CA TYR A 142 -1.59 4.13 17.63
C TYR A 142 -2.75 3.32 18.22
N ASP A 143 -2.58 2.77 19.43
CA ASP A 143 -3.62 2.02 20.12
C ASP A 143 -4.80 2.91 20.51
N ALA A 144 -4.54 4.15 20.94
CA ALA A 144 -5.59 5.13 21.18
C ALA A 144 -6.38 5.45 19.90
N ALA A 145 -5.70 5.63 18.76
CA ALA A 145 -6.34 5.82 17.46
C ALA A 145 -7.23 4.64 17.08
N LYS A 146 -6.75 3.42 17.30
CA LYS A 146 -7.47 2.18 16.98
C LYS A 146 -8.70 1.99 17.87
N ARG A 147 -8.57 2.19 19.18
CA ARG A 147 -9.69 2.07 20.15
C ARG A 147 -10.81 3.06 19.85
N ASN A 148 -10.48 4.27 19.42
CA ASN A 148 -11.45 5.34 19.18
C ASN A 148 -11.87 5.50 17.70
N GLY A 149 -11.38 4.63 16.80
CA GLY A 149 -11.74 4.69 15.38
C GLY A 149 -11.10 5.85 14.60
N TRP A 150 -10.11 6.53 15.15
CA TRP A 150 -9.43 7.68 14.52
C TRP A 150 -8.32 7.28 13.53
N ILE A 151 -8.07 5.99 13.33
CA ILE A 151 -7.01 5.51 12.44
C ILE A 151 -7.09 6.13 11.05
N LYS A 152 -8.27 6.22 10.44
CA LYS A 152 -8.41 6.79 9.08
C LYS A 152 -7.90 8.23 9.01
N ASP A 153 -8.23 9.04 10.00
CA ASP A 153 -7.86 10.45 10.07
C ASP A 153 -6.38 10.60 10.44
N ALA A 154 -5.91 9.83 11.44
CA ALA A 154 -4.52 9.84 11.88
C ALA A 154 -3.54 9.33 10.82
N THR A 155 -3.97 8.42 9.93
CA THR A 155 -3.14 7.87 8.86
C THR A 155 -3.46 8.49 7.50
N ALA A 156 -4.24 9.58 7.44
CA ALA A 156 -4.67 10.21 6.19
C ALA A 156 -3.49 10.77 5.37
N HIS A 157 -2.37 11.12 6.02
CA HIS A 157 -1.11 11.47 5.35
C HIS A 157 -0.19 10.27 5.13
N MET A 158 -0.37 9.18 5.88
CA MET A 158 0.42 7.94 5.79
C MET A 158 -0.12 6.95 4.75
N VAL A 159 -0.94 7.41 3.82
CA VAL A 159 -1.71 6.52 2.94
C VAL A 159 -0.73 5.61 2.22
N LYS A 160 -0.86 4.31 2.50
CA LYS A 160 -0.28 3.21 1.71
C LYS A 160 -0.89 3.27 0.30
N ILE A 161 -0.28 4.03 -0.60
CA ILE A 161 -0.60 3.96 -2.04
C ILE A 161 0.49 3.20 -2.77
N VAL A 162 1.75 3.46 -2.43
CA VAL A 162 2.90 2.81 -3.04
C VAL A 162 3.24 1.56 -2.23
N SER A 163 3.33 0.42 -2.90
CA SER A 163 3.76 -0.81 -2.26
C SER A 163 5.17 -0.62 -1.69
N HIS A 164 5.52 -1.35 -0.62
CA HIS A 164 6.86 -1.25 -0.04
C HIS A 164 7.97 -1.45 -1.09
N GLY A 165 7.75 -2.35 -2.06
CA GLY A 165 8.69 -2.55 -3.17
C GLY A 165 8.78 -1.37 -4.12
N GLU A 166 7.66 -0.79 -4.58
CA GLU A 166 7.71 0.42 -5.41
C GLU A 166 8.38 1.60 -4.67
N HIS A 167 8.17 1.74 -3.35
CA HIS A 167 8.85 2.76 -2.56
C HIS A 167 10.36 2.53 -2.50
N THR A 168 10.78 1.28 -2.27
CA THR A 168 12.20 0.88 -2.32
C THR A 168 12.80 1.18 -3.69
N MET A 169 12.10 0.84 -4.78
CA MET A 169 12.55 1.14 -6.14
C MET A 169 12.69 2.64 -6.39
N TYR A 170 11.68 3.42 -6.01
CA TYR A 170 11.69 4.87 -6.19
C TYR A 170 12.87 5.51 -5.45
N SER A 171 13.05 5.15 -4.17
CA SER A 171 14.16 5.62 -3.36
C SER A 171 15.50 5.23 -3.96
N PHE A 172 15.65 3.96 -4.41
CA PHE A 172 16.86 3.48 -5.04
C PHE A 172 17.22 4.31 -6.29
N LEU A 173 16.26 4.53 -7.19
CA LEU A 173 16.53 5.28 -8.42
C LEU A 173 16.93 6.73 -8.15
N LEU A 174 16.32 7.38 -7.16
CA LEU A 174 16.73 8.72 -6.70
C LEU A 174 18.15 8.73 -6.16
N GLN A 175 18.45 7.87 -5.19
CA GLN A 175 19.77 7.79 -4.54
C GLN A 175 20.93 7.50 -5.49
N HIS A 176 20.64 6.97 -6.67
CA HIS A 176 21.59 6.63 -7.72
C HIS A 176 21.58 7.60 -8.91
N ASP A 177 20.87 8.74 -8.80
CA ASP A 177 20.74 9.75 -9.84
C ASP A 177 20.24 9.18 -11.19
N ILE A 178 19.42 8.12 -11.14
CA ILE A 178 18.89 7.48 -12.34
C ILE A 178 17.63 8.23 -12.77
N ALA A 179 17.59 8.71 -14.00
CA ALA A 179 16.38 9.34 -14.56
C ALA A 179 15.28 8.29 -14.81
N PHE A 180 14.07 8.56 -14.30
CA PHE A 180 12.90 7.69 -14.51
C PHE A 180 11.58 8.47 -14.57
N GLU A 181 10.57 7.81 -15.12
CA GLU A 181 9.16 8.22 -15.09
C GLU A 181 8.35 7.16 -14.34
N TYR A 182 7.67 7.58 -13.25
CA TYR A 182 6.78 6.71 -12.47
C TYR A 182 5.40 6.61 -13.13
N GLN A 183 4.81 5.41 -13.14
CA GLN A 183 3.52 5.09 -13.77
C GLN A 183 3.40 5.51 -15.25
N LYS A 184 4.47 5.30 -16.03
CA LYS A 184 4.55 5.72 -17.43
C LYS A 184 3.46 5.07 -18.28
N ARG A 185 2.69 5.88 -18.99
CA ARG A 185 1.71 5.42 -19.98
C ARG A 185 2.17 5.78 -21.37
N PHE A 186 2.15 4.80 -22.27
CA PHE A 186 2.34 5.03 -23.69
C PHE A 186 0.98 5.19 -24.37
N GLY A 187 0.85 6.18 -25.26
CA GLY A 187 -0.46 6.57 -25.83
C GLY A 187 -1.11 5.49 -26.70
N ASP A 188 -0.32 4.57 -27.26
CA ASP A 188 -0.79 3.45 -28.08
C ASP A 188 -0.98 2.14 -27.28
N LEU A 189 -0.58 2.10 -26.00
CA LEU A 189 -0.76 0.94 -25.13
C LEU A 189 -2.04 1.05 -24.29
N ARG A 190 -3.09 0.32 -24.69
CA ARG A 190 -4.36 0.29 -23.95
C ARG A 190 -5.06 -1.06 -24.00
N ASP A 191 -5.78 -1.36 -22.92
CA ASP A 191 -6.93 -2.28 -22.94
C ASP A 191 -8.19 -1.40 -23.03
N LYS A 192 -9.11 -1.44 -22.07
CA LYS A 192 -10.20 -0.45 -21.91
C LYS A 192 -9.68 0.96 -21.60
N LYS A 193 -8.53 1.05 -20.92
CA LYS A 193 -7.82 2.29 -20.57
C LYS A 193 -6.34 2.09 -20.88
N HIS A 194 -5.58 3.18 -20.97
CA HIS A 194 -4.12 3.10 -21.10
C HIS A 194 -3.53 2.27 -19.95
N LEU A 195 -2.54 1.43 -20.26
CA LEU A 195 -1.88 0.59 -19.27
C LEU A 195 -0.58 1.30 -18.83
N PRO A 196 -0.41 1.60 -17.53
CA PRO A 196 0.82 2.18 -17.03
C PRO A 196 1.88 1.10 -16.82
N PHE A 197 3.14 1.45 -17.02
CA PHE A 197 4.29 0.75 -16.46
C PHE A 197 4.68 1.36 -15.12
N ASP A 198 4.99 0.56 -14.10
CA ASP A 198 5.30 1.09 -12.77
C ASP A 198 6.48 2.07 -12.82
N PHE A 199 7.55 1.71 -13.53
CA PHE A 199 8.68 2.60 -13.80
C PHE A 199 9.15 2.48 -15.24
N TYR A 200 9.52 3.62 -15.83
CA TYR A 200 10.21 3.70 -17.12
C TYR A 200 11.52 4.47 -16.95
N LEU A 201 12.63 3.90 -17.39
CA LEU A 201 13.97 4.50 -17.33
C LEU A 201 14.40 4.85 -18.77
N PRO A 202 14.24 6.12 -19.21
CA PRO A 202 14.41 6.50 -20.62
C PRO A 202 15.80 6.21 -21.17
N THR A 203 16.85 6.53 -20.41
CA THR A 203 18.26 6.32 -20.78
C THR A 203 18.57 4.86 -21.13
N PHE A 204 17.90 3.94 -20.45
CA PHE A 204 18.08 2.50 -20.61
C PHE A 204 17.03 1.89 -21.53
N ARG A 205 16.02 2.63 -21.98
CA ARG A 205 14.83 2.09 -22.64
C ARG A 205 14.25 0.89 -21.87
N LEU A 206 14.25 0.98 -20.54
CA LEU A 206 13.84 -0.11 -19.64
C LEU A 206 12.51 0.23 -18.99
N VAL A 207 11.56 -0.70 -19.02
CA VAL A 207 10.36 -0.67 -18.16
C VAL A 207 10.50 -1.71 -17.05
N ILE A 208 10.01 -1.35 -15.86
CA ILE A 208 10.03 -2.21 -14.68
C ILE A 208 8.60 -2.34 -14.14
N GLU A 209 8.19 -3.58 -13.84
CA GLU A 209 6.89 -3.93 -13.26
C GLU A 209 7.08 -4.63 -11.92
N PHE A 210 6.37 -4.18 -10.89
CA PHE A 210 6.39 -4.75 -9.55
C PHE A 210 5.11 -5.53 -9.28
N GLN A 211 5.21 -6.85 -9.32
CA GLN A 211 4.07 -7.75 -9.21
C GLN A 211 3.74 -8.05 -7.74
N GLY A 212 2.53 -7.71 -7.32
CA GLY A 212 2.02 -7.98 -5.96
C GLY A 212 1.55 -9.43 -5.76
N ARG A 213 1.45 -9.86 -4.48
CA ARG A 213 1.14 -11.24 -4.04
C ARG A 213 -0.21 -11.78 -4.56
N GLN A 214 -1.08 -10.90 -5.06
CA GLN A 214 -2.37 -11.22 -5.65
C GLN A 214 -2.29 -11.89 -7.03
N HIS A 215 -1.09 -12.03 -7.60
CA HIS A 215 -0.86 -12.83 -8.81
C HIS A 215 -0.94 -14.34 -8.60
N PHE A 216 -0.81 -14.81 -7.36
CA PHE A 216 -0.53 -16.23 -7.07
C PHE A 216 -1.62 -16.98 -6.30
N GLU A 217 -2.56 -16.31 -5.62
CA GLU A 217 -3.55 -16.99 -4.78
C GLU A 217 -5.00 -16.77 -5.23
N THR A 218 -5.63 -17.87 -5.64
CA THR A 218 -7.09 -18.00 -5.75
C THR A 218 -7.69 -18.13 -4.36
N SER A 219 -7.82 -17.01 -3.63
CA SER A 219 -8.58 -17.00 -2.38
C SER A 219 -10.05 -17.36 -2.67
N LYS A 220 -10.50 -18.51 -2.14
CA LYS A 220 -11.87 -19.03 -2.34
C LYS A 220 -12.96 -18.26 -1.57
N THR A 221 -12.62 -17.24 -0.77
CA THR A 221 -13.53 -16.72 0.27
C THR A 221 -13.64 -15.20 0.35
N SER A 222 -13.44 -14.45 -0.75
CA SER A 222 -13.61 -13.00 -0.70
C SER A 222 -14.38 -12.46 -1.89
N MET A 223 -15.20 -11.44 -1.60
CA MET A 223 -15.81 -10.47 -2.52
C MET A 223 -14.83 -9.95 -3.60
N TYR A 224 -13.52 -10.13 -3.39
CA TYR A 224 -12.43 -10.00 -4.36
C TYR A 224 -12.25 -11.24 -5.27
N ARG A 225 -13.24 -11.61 -6.09
CA ARG A 225 -12.94 -12.31 -7.36
C ARG A 225 -12.22 -11.33 -8.28
N LYS A 226 -10.95 -11.01 -7.97
CA LYS A 226 -10.10 -10.25 -8.88
C LYS A 226 -9.87 -11.10 -10.12
N ASN A 227 -10.22 -10.53 -11.26
CA ASN A 227 -10.24 -11.17 -12.56
C ASN A 227 -8.80 -11.53 -13.01
N LEU A 228 -8.29 -12.67 -12.54
CA LEU A 228 -6.95 -13.19 -12.85
C LEU A 228 -6.69 -13.20 -14.37
N ALA A 229 -7.67 -13.65 -15.15
CA ALA A 229 -7.61 -13.64 -16.61
C ALA A 229 -7.44 -12.22 -17.19
N GLY A 230 -8.13 -11.23 -16.62
CA GLY A 230 -7.98 -9.82 -16.99
C GLY A 230 -6.64 -9.23 -16.58
N GLN A 231 -5.99 -9.74 -15.53
CA GLN A 231 -4.64 -9.34 -15.14
C GLN A 231 -3.60 -9.94 -16.09
N GLN A 232 -3.62 -11.26 -16.26
CA GLN A 232 -2.76 -12.01 -17.20
C GLN A 232 -2.83 -11.42 -18.62
N ARG A 233 -4.03 -11.08 -19.10
CA ARG A 233 -4.19 -10.41 -20.41
C ARG A 233 -3.47 -9.07 -20.48
N ARG A 234 -3.58 -8.23 -19.44
CA ARG A 234 -2.93 -6.91 -19.41
C ARG A 234 -1.41 -7.05 -19.35
N ASP A 235 -0.90 -8.01 -18.60
CA ASP A 235 0.54 -8.28 -18.52
C ASP A 235 1.07 -8.78 -19.87
N ALA A 236 0.33 -9.66 -20.55
CA ALA A 236 0.66 -10.09 -21.91
C ALA A 236 0.72 -8.90 -22.89
N LEU A 237 -0.27 -8.01 -22.87
CA LEU A 237 -0.26 -6.79 -23.70
C LEU A 237 0.95 -5.91 -23.43
N LYS A 238 1.31 -5.71 -22.15
CA LYS A 238 2.50 -4.95 -21.74
C LYS A 238 3.79 -5.57 -22.28
N ARG A 239 3.95 -6.89 -22.17
CA ARG A 239 5.14 -7.60 -22.69
C ARG A 239 5.26 -7.49 -24.21
N SER A 240 4.20 -7.83 -24.94
CA SER A 240 4.19 -7.75 -26.40
C SER A 240 4.42 -6.32 -26.90
N TYR A 241 3.91 -5.34 -26.15
CA TYR A 241 4.18 -3.94 -26.44
C TYR A 241 5.67 -3.60 -26.28
N ALA A 242 6.27 -3.94 -25.14
CA ALA A 242 7.67 -3.68 -24.87
C ALA A 242 8.58 -4.32 -25.94
N GLU A 243 8.29 -5.56 -26.33
CA GLU A 243 9.01 -6.25 -27.41
C GLU A 243 8.86 -5.52 -28.75
N ARG A 244 7.63 -5.19 -29.17
CA ARG A 244 7.35 -4.52 -30.44
C ARG A 244 8.09 -3.20 -30.63
N ILE A 245 8.27 -2.43 -29.55
CA ILE A 245 8.94 -1.12 -29.62
C ILE A 245 10.39 -1.14 -29.10
N GLY A 246 10.96 -2.33 -28.88
CA GLY A 246 12.35 -2.50 -28.46
C GLY A 246 12.66 -1.86 -27.11
N LEU A 247 11.80 -2.09 -26.11
CA LEU A 247 12.08 -1.78 -24.72
C LEU A 247 12.64 -3.02 -24.01
N HIS A 248 13.65 -2.80 -23.17
CA HIS A 248 14.02 -3.79 -22.17
C HIS A 248 12.91 -3.87 -21.11
N TYR A 249 12.73 -5.05 -20.54
CA TYR A 249 11.64 -5.34 -19.62
C TYR A 249 12.18 -6.10 -18.40
N LEU A 250 11.79 -5.66 -17.20
CA LEU A 250 12.15 -6.28 -15.92
C LEU A 250 10.90 -6.46 -15.07
N GLU A 251 10.69 -7.67 -14.55
CA GLU A 251 9.64 -7.95 -13.59
C GLU A 251 10.22 -8.33 -12.25
N LEU A 252 9.63 -7.78 -11.20
CA LEU A 252 10.04 -7.99 -9.83
C LEU A 252 8.86 -8.55 -9.04
N ASP A 253 9.12 -9.61 -8.28
CA ASP A 253 8.11 -10.23 -7.41
C ASP A 253 8.18 -9.62 -6.01
N CYS A 254 7.03 -9.21 -5.48
CA CYS A 254 6.88 -8.73 -4.11
C CYS A 254 7.29 -9.73 -3.02
N SER A 255 7.43 -11.02 -3.32
CA SER A 255 7.94 -12.03 -2.39
C SER A 255 9.44 -11.87 -2.12
N LYS A 256 10.18 -11.18 -3.00
CA LYS A 256 11.63 -11.04 -2.98
C LYS A 256 12.08 -9.58 -2.79
N VAL A 257 11.45 -8.85 -1.86
CA VAL A 257 11.74 -7.43 -1.61
C VAL A 257 13.23 -7.16 -1.38
N LYS A 258 13.93 -8.06 -0.69
CA LYS A 258 15.38 -7.91 -0.39
C LYS A 258 16.27 -7.98 -1.63
N GLU A 259 15.76 -8.48 -2.75
CA GLU A 259 16.50 -8.68 -4.01
C GLU A 259 16.15 -7.60 -5.06
N ILE A 260 15.30 -6.62 -4.72
CA ILE A 260 14.87 -5.58 -5.66
C ILE A 260 16.07 -4.78 -6.19
N GLU A 261 16.91 -4.26 -5.28
CA GLU A 261 18.06 -3.44 -5.67
C GLU A 261 19.05 -4.23 -6.51
N SER A 262 19.37 -5.47 -6.11
CA SER A 262 20.31 -6.32 -6.85
C SER A 262 19.81 -6.70 -8.24
N ALA A 263 18.51 -6.97 -8.39
CA ALA A 263 17.90 -7.25 -9.69
C ALA A 263 17.96 -6.05 -10.63
N ILE A 264 17.70 -4.84 -10.12
CA ILE A 264 17.83 -3.59 -10.89
C ILE A 264 19.28 -3.34 -11.28
N ILE A 265 20.22 -3.48 -10.34
CA ILE A 265 21.66 -3.32 -10.59
C ILE A 265 22.13 -4.27 -11.69
N SER A 266 21.79 -5.56 -11.58
CA SER A 266 22.14 -6.56 -12.58
C SER A 266 21.61 -6.15 -13.95
N LYS A 267 20.31 -5.83 -14.04
CA LYS A 267 19.68 -5.51 -15.33
C LYS A 267 20.26 -4.26 -15.98
N LEU A 268 20.51 -3.21 -15.20
CA LEU A 268 21.10 -1.97 -15.69
C LEU A 268 22.55 -2.17 -16.12
N THR A 269 23.32 -2.96 -15.38
CA THR A 269 24.70 -3.32 -15.74
C THR A 269 24.75 -4.10 -17.04
N ASP A 270 23.85 -5.06 -17.24
CA ASP A 270 23.76 -5.84 -18.50
C ASP A 270 23.46 -4.94 -19.70
N ILE A 271 22.47 -4.05 -19.57
CA ILE A 271 22.11 -3.09 -20.63
C ILE A 271 23.27 -2.13 -20.92
N ALA A 272 23.97 -1.67 -19.88
CA ALA A 272 25.12 -0.77 -20.00
C ALA A 272 26.29 -1.46 -20.72
N ALA A 273 26.55 -2.73 -20.40
CA ALA A 273 27.55 -3.57 -21.07
C ALA A 273 27.22 -3.78 -22.55
N MET A 274 25.96 -4.08 -22.89
CA MET A 274 25.51 -4.19 -24.29
C MET A 274 25.72 -2.89 -25.08
N LYS A 275 25.67 -1.73 -24.43
CA LYS A 275 25.91 -0.41 -25.04
C LYS A 275 27.40 0.00 -25.04
N GLY A 276 28.30 -0.83 -24.55
CA GLY A 276 29.74 -0.55 -24.49
C GLY A 276 30.13 0.59 -23.54
N LYS A 277 29.26 0.96 -22.60
CA LYS A 277 29.52 2.00 -21.59
C LYS A 277 29.19 1.46 -20.20
N PRO A 278 30.18 0.91 -19.47
CA PRO A 278 29.92 0.35 -18.14
C PRO A 278 29.38 1.41 -17.19
N LEU A 279 28.38 1.02 -16.38
CA LEU A 279 27.75 1.93 -15.45
C LEU A 279 28.66 2.17 -14.24
N LYS A 280 28.89 3.44 -13.89
CA LYS A 280 29.50 3.81 -12.63
C LYS A 280 28.40 4.09 -11.62
N TRP A 281 28.37 3.33 -10.54
CA TRP A 281 27.39 3.48 -9.47
C TRP A 281 27.82 4.56 -8.49
N THR A 282 26.95 5.52 -8.23
CA THR A 282 27.05 6.51 -7.14
C THR A 282 25.86 6.32 -6.22
N LYS A 283 26.03 6.43 -4.90
CA LYS A 283 24.92 6.39 -3.95
C LYS A 283 25.01 7.58 -3.01
N HIS A 284 23.98 8.40 -2.97
CA HIS A 284 23.89 9.55 -2.07
C HIS A 284 22.73 9.40 -1.08
N ALA A 285 22.77 10.19 0.00
CA ALA A 285 21.63 10.34 0.88
C ALA A 285 20.55 11.18 0.17
N LEU A 286 19.28 10.82 0.38
CA LEU A 286 18.16 11.58 -0.18
C LEU A 286 18.18 13.02 0.36
N THR A 287 18.05 13.98 -0.53
CA THR A 287 17.86 15.39 -0.22
C THR A 287 16.49 15.64 0.42
N GLU A 288 16.30 16.78 1.07
CA GLU A 288 14.99 17.14 1.66
C GLU A 288 13.87 17.23 0.61
N ASN A 289 14.19 17.69 -0.60
CA ASN A 289 13.21 17.72 -1.69
C ASN A 289 12.81 16.30 -2.13
N GLU A 290 13.77 15.38 -2.25
CA GLU A 290 13.49 13.99 -2.58
C GLU A 290 12.70 13.27 -1.49
N LYS A 291 12.98 13.54 -0.21
CA LYS A 291 12.17 13.04 0.91
C LYS A 291 10.73 13.54 0.83
N LYS A 292 10.52 14.82 0.48
CA LYS A 292 9.18 15.38 0.25
C LYS A 292 8.48 14.74 -0.94
N ILE A 293 9.20 14.47 -2.03
CA ILE A 293 8.66 13.73 -3.18
C ILE A 293 8.23 12.32 -2.73
N LEU A 294 9.11 11.60 -2.03
CA LEU A 294 8.80 10.27 -1.48
C LEU A 294 7.60 10.27 -0.54
N ALA A 295 7.47 11.30 0.30
CA ALA A 295 6.34 11.46 1.23
C ALA A 295 5.02 11.82 0.52
N SER A 296 5.09 12.48 -0.63
CA SER A 296 3.92 12.84 -1.45
C SER A 296 3.62 11.79 -2.53
N LEU A 297 4.33 10.66 -2.57
CA LEU A 297 4.09 9.62 -3.56
C LEU A 297 2.68 9.05 -3.48
N GLY A 298 1.96 9.16 -4.60
CA GLY A 298 0.57 8.75 -4.71
C GLY A 298 -0.44 9.80 -4.24
N ILE A 299 0.02 10.95 -3.72
CA ILE A 299 -0.82 12.09 -3.35
C ILE A 299 -0.83 13.09 -4.51
N TRP A 300 -2.01 13.38 -5.03
CA TRP A 300 -2.19 14.46 -6.01
C TRP A 300 -2.29 15.80 -5.28
N THR A 301 -1.15 16.39 -4.94
CA THR A 301 -1.10 17.80 -4.53
C THR A 301 -1.28 18.71 -5.74
N LYS A 302 -1.61 19.98 -5.52
CA LYS A 302 -1.74 20.96 -6.60
C LYS A 302 -0.42 21.06 -7.40
N GLU A 303 0.71 21.12 -6.70
CA GLU A 303 2.04 21.20 -7.29
C GLU A 303 2.35 19.94 -8.12
N ALA A 304 2.04 18.75 -7.60
CA ALA A 304 2.23 17.48 -8.31
C ALA A 304 1.38 17.41 -9.58
N ILE A 305 0.16 17.95 -9.55
CA ILE A 305 -0.73 18.04 -10.71
C ILE A 305 -0.15 18.98 -11.77
N LEU A 306 0.35 20.16 -11.38
CA LEU A 306 0.96 21.11 -12.31
C LEU A 306 2.21 20.51 -12.98
N VAL A 307 3.07 19.85 -12.21
CA VAL A 307 4.25 19.14 -12.74
C VAL A 307 3.86 18.00 -13.69
N ASP A 308 2.82 17.22 -13.36
CA ASP A 308 2.34 16.17 -14.27
C ASP A 308 1.78 16.76 -15.57
N ALA A 309 1.02 17.85 -15.49
CA ALA A 309 0.44 18.52 -16.64
C ALA A 309 1.49 19.05 -17.62
N LEU A 310 2.63 19.55 -17.12
CA LEU A 310 3.76 20.02 -17.95
C LEU A 310 4.34 18.95 -18.89
N LYS A 311 4.10 17.66 -18.63
CA LYS A 311 4.53 16.56 -19.51
C LYS A 311 3.77 16.50 -20.83
N TYR A 312 2.67 17.24 -20.96
CA TYR A 312 1.75 17.16 -22.09
C TYR A 312 1.62 18.51 -22.80
N GLY A 313 1.71 18.48 -24.13
CA GLY A 313 1.52 19.67 -24.98
C GLY A 313 0.05 20.00 -25.27
N CYS A 314 -0.88 19.06 -25.05
CA CYS A 314 -2.31 19.30 -25.28
C CYS A 314 -3.21 18.58 -24.26
N ILE A 315 -4.39 19.17 -24.03
CA ILE A 315 -5.37 18.68 -23.04
C ILE A 315 -5.86 17.26 -23.37
N ARG A 316 -5.95 16.90 -24.65
CA ARG A 316 -6.39 15.57 -25.09
C ARG A 316 -5.43 14.49 -24.60
N ASP A 317 -4.12 14.73 -24.75
CA ASP A 317 -3.09 13.78 -24.37
C ASP A 317 -2.97 13.68 -22.85
N TRP A 318 -3.10 14.82 -22.15
CA TRP A 318 -3.14 14.81 -20.69
C TRP A 318 -4.36 14.04 -20.15
N LYS A 319 -5.54 14.22 -20.73
CA LYS A 319 -6.74 13.47 -20.35
C LYS A 319 -6.61 11.96 -20.63
N ALA A 320 -5.96 11.61 -21.74
CA ALA A 320 -5.79 10.22 -22.15
C ALA A 320 -4.76 9.48 -21.28
N CYS A 321 -3.59 10.08 -21.09
CA CYS A 321 -2.43 9.50 -20.43
C CYS A 321 -2.37 9.89 -18.95
N GLY A 322 -2.45 11.16 -18.61
CA GLY A 322 -2.50 11.67 -17.23
C GLY A 322 -3.90 11.62 -16.60
N ASN A 323 -4.78 10.70 -17.01
CA ASN A 323 -6.21 10.68 -16.65
C ASN A 323 -6.47 10.92 -15.15
N ALA A 324 -5.73 10.26 -14.26
CA ALA A 324 -5.88 10.46 -12.82
C ALA A 324 -5.59 11.91 -12.39
N ALA A 325 -4.45 12.47 -12.81
CA ALA A 325 -4.09 13.86 -12.58
C ALA A 325 -5.14 14.81 -13.14
N TYR A 326 -5.54 14.60 -14.40
CA TYR A 326 -6.55 15.39 -15.07
C TYR A 326 -7.89 15.42 -14.31
N GLN A 327 -8.37 14.27 -13.83
CA GLN A 327 -9.62 14.20 -13.05
C GLN A 327 -9.51 14.95 -11.74
N VAL A 328 -8.40 14.78 -11.00
CA VAL A 328 -8.18 15.49 -9.74
C VAL A 328 -8.11 17.00 -9.97
N ALA A 329 -7.43 17.44 -11.03
CA ALA A 329 -7.38 18.84 -11.41
C ALA A 329 -8.77 19.41 -11.73
N CYS A 330 -9.66 18.63 -12.36
CA CYS A 330 -11.04 19.03 -12.61
C CYS A 330 -11.85 19.17 -11.33
N VAL A 331 -11.78 18.16 -10.44
CA VAL A 331 -12.56 18.13 -9.19
C VAL A 331 -12.16 19.26 -8.24
N ASN A 332 -10.87 19.61 -8.19
CA ASN A 332 -10.35 20.65 -7.30
C ASN A 332 -10.26 22.05 -7.95
N GLY A 333 -10.73 22.20 -9.19
CA GLY A 333 -10.70 23.49 -9.89
C GLY A 333 -9.31 23.96 -10.34
N TRP A 334 -8.30 23.09 -10.36
CA TRP A 334 -6.92 23.42 -10.75
C TRP A 334 -6.65 23.29 -12.26
N LYS A 335 -7.66 22.86 -13.03
CA LYS A 335 -7.51 22.56 -14.46
C LYS A 335 -7.03 23.76 -15.28
N GLU A 336 -7.55 24.95 -15.05
CA GLU A 336 -7.20 26.13 -15.86
C GLU A 336 -5.71 26.46 -15.75
N GLU A 337 -5.21 26.52 -14.52
CA GLU A 337 -3.79 26.72 -14.23
C GLU A 337 -2.93 25.60 -14.83
N ALA A 338 -3.32 24.34 -14.61
CA ALA A 338 -2.61 23.17 -15.11
C ALA A 338 -2.57 23.07 -16.64
N THR A 339 -3.48 23.72 -17.36
CA THR A 339 -3.58 23.65 -18.83
C THR A 339 -3.20 24.95 -19.53
N SER A 340 -2.71 25.94 -18.80
CA SER A 340 -2.35 27.26 -19.33
C SER A 340 -1.30 27.21 -20.44
N HIS A 341 -0.35 26.27 -20.36
CA HIS A 341 0.68 26.05 -21.37
C HIS A 341 0.25 25.12 -22.52
N MET A 342 -0.91 24.45 -22.40
CA MET A 342 -1.33 23.42 -23.34
C MET A 342 -2.07 24.00 -24.54
N ALA A 343 -1.73 23.53 -25.74
CA ALA A 343 -2.47 23.88 -26.95
C ALA A 343 -3.93 23.43 -26.83
N GLN A 344 -4.84 24.39 -26.93
CA GLN A 344 -6.28 24.18 -27.04
C GLN A 344 -6.60 23.71 -28.47
N LEU A 345 -6.39 22.42 -28.74
CA LEU A 345 -6.68 21.81 -30.06
C LEU A 345 -8.19 21.78 -30.37
N GLN A 346 -9.05 21.93 -29.35
CA GLN A 346 -10.49 22.09 -29.55
C GLN A 346 -10.93 23.50 -29.19
N LYS A 347 -11.61 24.14 -30.14
CA LYS A 347 -12.25 25.44 -29.90
C LYS A 347 -13.37 25.26 -28.86
N PRO A 348 -13.55 26.20 -27.92
CA PRO A 348 -14.55 26.09 -26.86
C PRO A 348 -15.98 26.00 -27.42
N LYS A 349 -16.91 25.47 -26.62
CA LYS A 349 -18.33 25.40 -27.00
C LYS A 349 -18.85 26.81 -27.29
N GLY A 350 -19.45 27.01 -28.46
CA GLY A 350 -19.92 28.33 -28.92
C GLY A 350 -18.85 29.18 -29.61
N TYR A 351 -17.63 28.66 -29.84
CA TYR A 351 -16.59 29.40 -30.55
C TYR A 351 -17.00 29.83 -31.96
N TRP A 352 -17.68 28.96 -32.70
CA TRP A 352 -18.18 29.25 -34.04
C TRP A 352 -19.51 29.99 -33.95
N THR A 353 -19.44 31.32 -33.96
CA THR A 353 -20.59 32.21 -34.23
C THR A 353 -20.80 32.35 -35.73
N LYS A 354 -21.95 32.87 -36.16
CA LYS A 354 -22.24 33.10 -37.58
C LYS A 354 -21.17 34.00 -38.20
N GLU A 355 -20.79 35.08 -37.51
CA GLU A 355 -19.79 36.06 -37.95
C GLU A 355 -18.43 35.41 -38.15
N ARG A 356 -17.98 34.59 -37.19
CA ARG A 356 -16.68 33.90 -37.26
C ARG A 356 -16.63 32.85 -38.37
N VAL A 357 -17.75 32.18 -38.63
CA VAL A 357 -17.85 31.23 -39.76
C VAL A 357 -17.76 31.97 -41.09
N LEU A 358 -18.40 33.14 -41.23
CA LEU A 358 -18.32 33.96 -42.44
C LEU A 358 -16.93 34.55 -42.64
N GLU A 359 -16.28 35.00 -41.57
CA GLU A 359 -14.91 35.52 -41.61
C GLU A 359 -13.89 34.45 -42.02
N ASP A 360 -14.02 33.24 -41.46
CA ASP A 360 -13.20 32.09 -41.85
C ASP A 360 -13.41 31.70 -43.31
N ALA A 361 -14.67 31.66 -43.76
CA ALA A 361 -15.00 31.35 -45.16
C ALA A 361 -14.44 32.39 -46.15
N ARG A 362 -14.35 33.67 -45.79
CA ARG A 362 -13.78 34.72 -46.65
C ARG A 362 -12.30 34.50 -46.99
N LEU A 363 -11.57 33.70 -46.22
CA LEU A 363 -10.16 33.39 -46.47
C LEU A 363 -9.96 32.45 -47.67
N PHE A 364 -11.03 31.83 -48.17
CA PHE A 364 -10.97 30.83 -49.22
C PHE A 364 -11.77 31.25 -50.44
N THR A 365 -11.27 30.91 -51.62
CA THR A 365 -11.93 31.21 -52.91
C THR A 365 -12.69 30.01 -53.45
N GLY A 366 -12.31 28.80 -53.03
CA GLY A 366 -12.94 27.54 -53.42
C GLY A 366 -13.69 26.85 -52.28
N VAL A 367 -14.87 26.34 -52.59
CA VAL A 367 -15.73 25.63 -51.63
C VAL A 367 -15.05 24.38 -51.05
N MET A 368 -14.40 23.57 -51.89
CA MET A 368 -13.70 22.35 -51.45
C MET A 368 -12.39 22.65 -50.70
N GLU A 369 -11.78 23.81 -50.99
CA GLU A 369 -10.59 24.29 -50.29
C GLU A 369 -10.94 24.66 -48.85
N TRP A 370 -12.02 25.43 -48.66
CA TRP A 370 -12.52 25.76 -47.33
C TRP A 370 -12.95 24.51 -46.54
N PHE A 371 -13.66 23.58 -47.18
CA PHE A 371 -14.04 22.32 -46.55
C PHE A 371 -12.81 21.52 -46.07
N GLY A 372 -11.78 21.41 -46.90
CA GLY A 372 -10.55 20.69 -46.57
C GLY A 372 -9.75 21.35 -45.46
N ALA A 373 -9.66 22.68 -45.47
CA ALA A 373 -8.89 23.46 -44.51
C ALA A 373 -9.58 23.58 -43.14
N ASN A 374 -10.91 23.76 -43.10
CA ASN A 374 -11.63 24.04 -41.87
C ASN A 374 -12.97 23.31 -41.74
N GLN A 375 -12.90 21.99 -41.61
CA GLN A 375 -14.07 21.11 -41.44
C GLN A 375 -14.98 21.52 -40.27
N SER A 376 -14.42 22.12 -39.21
CA SER A 376 -15.19 22.52 -38.03
C SER A 376 -16.07 23.75 -38.27
N ALA A 377 -15.56 24.75 -38.99
CA ALA A 377 -16.32 25.91 -39.45
C ALA A 377 -17.41 25.47 -40.43
N TRP A 378 -17.03 24.65 -41.41
CA TRP A 378 -17.95 24.09 -42.41
C TRP A 378 -19.12 23.32 -41.79
N ALA A 379 -18.83 22.36 -40.89
CA ALA A 379 -19.87 21.55 -40.26
C ALA A 379 -20.83 22.40 -39.41
N THR A 380 -20.33 23.51 -38.83
CA THR A 380 -21.16 24.46 -38.09
C THR A 380 -22.03 25.29 -39.04
N ALA A 381 -21.49 25.75 -40.16
CA ALA A 381 -22.23 26.43 -41.21
C ALA A 381 -23.36 25.54 -41.77
N GLN A 382 -23.07 24.26 -42.02
CA GLN A 382 -24.03 23.31 -42.54
C GLN A 382 -25.18 23.07 -41.56
N ARG A 383 -24.85 22.80 -40.28
CA ARG A 383 -25.85 22.50 -39.24
C ARG A 383 -26.81 23.66 -38.99
N ASN A 384 -26.33 24.90 -39.11
CA ASN A 384 -27.12 26.11 -38.86
C ASN A 384 -27.66 26.76 -40.15
N GLY A 385 -27.48 26.14 -41.32
CA GLY A 385 -27.99 26.67 -42.59
C GLY A 385 -27.25 27.90 -43.13
N TRP A 386 -26.04 28.19 -42.66
CA TRP A 386 -25.24 29.35 -43.08
C TRP A 386 -24.41 29.11 -44.35
N LEU A 387 -24.38 27.89 -44.88
CA LEU A 387 -23.60 27.56 -46.09
C LEU A 387 -23.90 28.45 -47.31
N PRO A 388 -25.16 28.78 -47.66
CA PRO A 388 -25.43 29.65 -48.81
C PRO A 388 -24.77 31.02 -48.67
N GLU A 389 -24.78 31.58 -47.46
CA GLU A 389 -24.20 32.88 -47.15
C GLU A 389 -22.67 32.80 -47.08
N ALA A 390 -22.13 31.77 -46.42
CA ALA A 390 -20.69 31.56 -46.26
C ALA A 390 -19.97 31.21 -47.58
N THR A 391 -20.69 30.68 -48.58
CA THR A 391 -20.11 30.28 -49.87
C THR A 391 -20.52 31.19 -51.03
N ALA A 392 -21.24 32.28 -50.77
CA ALA A 392 -21.75 33.17 -51.81
C ALA A 392 -20.65 33.78 -52.69
N HIS A 393 -19.47 34.05 -52.11
CA HIS A 393 -18.31 34.59 -52.82
C HIS A 393 -17.39 33.52 -53.44
N MET A 394 -17.66 32.23 -53.19
CA MET A 394 -16.77 31.14 -53.59
C MET A 394 -17.15 30.55 -54.95
N THR A 395 -16.14 30.22 -55.76
CA THR A 395 -16.35 29.53 -57.03
C THR A 395 -16.69 28.05 -56.80
N ARG A 396 -17.82 27.60 -57.36
CA ARG A 396 -18.16 26.16 -57.40
C ARG A 396 -17.48 25.54 -58.62
N ARG A 397 -16.72 24.45 -58.43
CA ARG A 397 -16.33 23.60 -59.57
C ARG A 397 -17.60 23.04 -60.21
N VAL A 398 -17.89 23.49 -61.42
CA VAL A 398 -18.89 22.84 -62.28
C VAL A 398 -18.34 21.46 -62.62
N GLN A 399 -18.97 20.40 -62.10
CA GLN A 399 -18.71 19.04 -62.58
C GLN A 399 -19.17 18.99 -64.04
N THR A 400 -18.23 19.01 -64.97
CA THR A 400 -18.51 18.59 -66.34
C THR A 400 -18.94 17.12 -66.28
N LYS A 401 -20.23 16.88 -66.49
CA LYS A 401 -20.74 15.52 -66.71
C LYS A 401 -19.95 14.92 -67.87
N LYS A 402 -19.18 13.86 -67.61
CA LYS A 402 -18.72 12.98 -68.69
C LYS A 402 -19.97 12.45 -69.39
N SER A 403 -20.18 12.92 -70.61
CA SER A 403 -21.19 12.45 -71.54
C SER A 403 -20.87 11.02 -71.96
N ALA A 404 -21.88 10.15 -71.81
CA ALA A 404 -22.15 8.83 -72.40
C ALA A 404 -20.97 7.87 -72.62
#